data_AF-A0A0H3NF61-F1
#
_entry.id   AF-A0A0H3NF61-F1
#
_cell.length_a   1.000
_cell.length_b   1.000
_cell.length_c   1.000
_cell.angle_alpha   90.00
_cell.angle_beta   90.00
_cell.angle_gamma   90.00
#
_symmetry.space_group_name_H-M   'P 1'
#
loop_
_entity.id
_entity.type
_entity.pdbx_description
1 polymer ?
#
loop_
_entity_poly.entity_id
_entity_poly.type
_entity_poly.pdbx_seq_one_letter_code
_entity_poly.pdbx_strand_id
1 'polypeptide(L)'
;MKKIRKLATKLLITTIVLVSGMSMTVYGMTAKEVTAKTPKSYVTGTNSVYGPKLSQAQLNSVAQATADFMNNKITKNMTTDAKILVAYNHIKNNTTYVDWNAVEGANTAYTLVTKKGACSGMARSMKALCDAMGIESYYVHSTSNDHQWNLIRFGDGRLYHVDIDANKSAGKDIIYKSLSHPLPFDKTAYPTVGAVAQTQKPALPGKHTMLPHQDGAKVVGKFGDIKDKHVMYEGVRCVVINSSVNTVTFLGSKSNLDPSNLTIAVIGFMNTPYGMFALAPEGEPVEYPFKYDKPFSLDFSGKNRSGAELAKYCKKNDVTIKIEITDEKANIGLGQIMYIRYE
;
A
#
# COMPACT_ATOMS: atom_id res chain seq x y z
N MET A 1 8.58 65.18 20.70
CA MET A 1 9.67 64.18 20.77
C MET A 1 9.25 63.01 21.66
N LYS A 2 9.63 61.79 21.25
CA LYS A 2 9.58 60.49 21.97
C LYS A 2 8.42 59.51 21.66
N LYS A 3 8.76 58.63 20.71
CA LYS A 3 8.75 57.15 20.77
C LYS A 3 7.39 56.42 20.84
N ILE A 4 6.98 55.96 19.66
CA ILE A 4 6.20 54.75 19.43
C ILE A 4 6.85 53.58 20.19
N ARG A 5 6.14 53.01 21.17
CA ARG A 5 6.48 51.73 21.77
C ARG A 5 5.49 50.67 21.28
N LYS A 6 6.02 49.74 20.48
CA LYS A 6 5.42 48.43 20.19
C LYS A 6 5.02 47.75 21.50
N LEU A 7 3.76 47.35 21.63
CA LEU A 7 3.38 46.21 22.46
C LEU A 7 2.66 45.21 21.55
N ALA A 8 3.46 44.33 20.94
CA ALA A 8 2.96 43.13 20.30
C ALA A 8 2.61 42.14 21.42
N THR A 9 1.33 42.05 21.76
CA THR A 9 0.81 40.99 22.62
C THR A 9 1.03 39.67 21.89
N LYS A 10 1.95 38.85 22.42
CA LYS A 10 2.18 37.47 22.02
C LYS A 10 0.88 36.68 22.20
N LEU A 11 0.13 36.49 21.12
CA LEU A 11 -0.81 35.38 21.03
C LEU A 11 0.03 34.16 20.65
N LEU A 12 0.38 33.35 21.66
CA LEU A 12 0.94 32.03 21.46
C LEU A 12 -0.17 31.18 20.82
N ILE A 13 -0.17 31.10 19.49
CA ILE A 13 -0.95 30.10 18.77
C ILE A 13 -0.18 28.80 18.96
N THR A 14 -0.51 28.08 20.02
CA THR A 14 -0.15 26.67 20.15
C THR A 14 -0.90 25.95 19.05
N THR A 15 -0.22 25.66 17.94
CA THR A 15 -0.75 24.83 16.86
C THR A 15 -0.92 23.41 17.38
N ILE A 16 -2.03 23.15 18.08
CA ILE A 16 -2.52 21.79 18.24
C ILE A 16 -2.98 21.39 16.84
N VAL A 17 -2.15 20.60 16.16
CA VAL A 17 -2.57 19.84 14.99
C VAL A 17 -3.62 18.85 15.50
N LEU A 18 -4.88 19.26 15.49
CA LEU A 18 -6.02 18.36 15.56
C LEU A 18 -6.00 17.55 14.27
N VAL A 19 -5.33 16.40 14.32
CA VAL A 19 -5.46 15.36 13.30
C VAL A 19 -6.90 14.86 13.41
N SER A 20 -7.80 15.45 12.62
CA SER A 20 -9.15 14.94 12.43
C SER A 20 -9.03 13.50 11.93
N GLY A 21 -9.50 12.57 12.75
CA GLY A 21 -9.41 11.13 12.56
C GLY A 21 -10.14 10.65 11.31
N MET A 22 -9.49 10.77 10.16
CA MET A 22 -9.59 9.67 9.19
C MET A 22 -9.04 8.46 9.92
N SER A 23 -9.87 7.44 10.15
CA SER A 23 -9.40 6.16 10.65
C SER A 23 -8.32 5.67 9.67
N MET A 24 -7.06 5.93 10.02
CA MET A 24 -5.91 5.52 9.23
C MET A 24 -5.87 4.01 9.37
N THR A 25 -6.45 3.31 8.39
CA THR A 25 -6.38 1.86 8.32
C THR A 25 -4.91 1.49 8.17
N VAL A 26 -4.29 1.21 9.31
CA VAL A 26 -2.98 0.58 9.41
C VAL A 26 -3.11 -0.85 8.89
N TYR A 27 -2.01 -1.39 8.36
CA TYR A 27 -2.03 -2.69 7.69
C TYR A 27 -2.38 -3.85 8.65
N GLY A 28 -2.16 -3.73 9.96
CA GLY A 28 -2.41 -4.84 10.91
C GLY A 28 -1.61 -6.11 10.56
N MET A 29 -0.46 -5.95 9.89
CA MET A 29 0.35 -7.02 9.35
C MET A 29 1.12 -7.73 10.47
N THR A 30 0.97 -9.05 10.53
CA THR A 30 1.72 -9.94 11.41
C THR A 30 3.07 -10.32 10.79
N ALA A 31 4.03 -10.75 11.61
CA ALA A 31 5.29 -11.31 11.10
C ALA A 31 5.06 -12.50 10.17
N LYS A 32 4.02 -13.32 10.42
CA LYS A 32 3.66 -14.46 9.56
C LYS A 32 3.28 -13.98 8.15
N GLU A 33 2.47 -12.93 8.04
CA GLU A 33 2.09 -12.36 6.74
C GLU A 33 3.27 -11.72 6.02
N VAL A 34 4.20 -11.07 6.74
CA VAL A 34 5.48 -10.61 6.17
C VAL A 34 6.25 -11.80 5.57
N THR A 35 6.42 -12.89 6.33
CA THR A 35 7.17 -14.06 5.84
C THR A 35 6.51 -14.72 4.63
N ALA A 36 5.18 -14.71 4.56
CA ALA A 36 4.43 -15.31 3.47
C ALA A 36 4.63 -14.59 2.13
N LYS A 37 4.97 -13.30 2.13
CA LYS A 37 5.27 -12.55 0.89
C LYS A 37 6.57 -12.99 0.22
N THR A 38 7.56 -13.39 1.01
CA THR A 38 8.89 -13.83 0.52
C THR A 38 9.42 -15.02 1.32
N PRO A 39 8.77 -16.20 1.23
CA PRO A 39 9.01 -17.31 2.15
C PRO A 39 10.46 -17.80 2.10
N LYS A 40 11.06 -17.88 0.90
CA LYS A 40 12.47 -18.28 0.76
C LYS A 40 13.44 -17.33 1.45
N SER A 41 13.13 -16.03 1.55
CA SER A 41 14.01 -15.04 2.17
C SER A 41 13.99 -15.09 3.70
N TYR A 42 12.99 -15.73 4.32
CA TYR A 42 12.84 -15.83 5.79
C TYR A 42 13.14 -17.23 6.35
N VAL A 43 13.79 -18.09 5.57
CA VAL A 43 14.19 -19.44 6.00
C VAL A 43 15.71 -19.52 6.04
N THR A 44 16.28 -20.07 7.11
CA THR A 44 17.73 -20.29 7.21
C THR A 44 18.23 -21.29 6.15
N GLY A 45 19.46 -21.10 5.66
CA GLY A 45 20.10 -22.03 4.71
C GLY A 45 19.63 -21.90 3.25
N THR A 46 18.73 -20.97 2.92
CA THR A 46 18.23 -20.75 1.55
C THR A 46 19.01 -19.70 0.75
N ASN A 47 20.19 -19.29 1.24
CA ASN A 47 20.89 -18.09 0.76
C ASN A 47 20.00 -16.84 0.79
N SER A 48 19.31 -16.63 1.91
CA SER A 48 18.44 -15.47 2.11
C SER A 48 19.09 -14.16 1.66
N VAL A 49 18.36 -13.41 0.83
CA VAL A 49 18.75 -12.04 0.44
C VAL A 49 18.75 -11.07 1.62
N TYR A 50 18.12 -11.43 2.75
CA TYR A 50 18.19 -10.65 3.98
C TYR A 50 19.45 -10.94 4.78
N GLY A 51 20.10 -12.08 4.56
CA GLY A 51 21.38 -12.41 5.17
C GLY A 51 21.59 -13.93 5.14
N PRO A 52 22.54 -14.45 4.36
CA PRO A 52 22.68 -15.91 4.18
C PRO A 52 23.13 -16.64 5.45
N LYS A 53 23.73 -15.92 6.41
CA LYS A 53 24.21 -16.45 7.69
C LYS A 53 23.27 -16.17 8.87
N LEU A 54 22.07 -15.61 8.63
CA LEU A 54 21.12 -15.37 9.71
C LEU A 54 20.53 -16.69 10.21
N SER A 55 20.50 -16.85 11.53
CA SER A 55 19.72 -17.90 12.18
C SER A 55 18.22 -17.68 11.97
N GLN A 56 17.43 -18.73 12.16
CA GLN A 56 15.98 -18.63 12.06
C GLN A 56 15.40 -17.62 13.07
N ALA A 57 15.96 -17.56 14.28
CA ALA A 57 15.53 -16.59 15.30
C ALA A 57 15.78 -15.13 14.86
N GLN A 58 16.92 -14.87 14.22
CA GLN A 58 17.22 -13.55 13.66
C GLN A 58 16.31 -13.22 12.49
N LEU A 59 16.04 -14.17 11.58
CA LEU A 59 15.08 -13.97 10.48
C LEU A 59 13.66 -13.69 11.00
N ASN A 60 13.23 -14.39 12.05
CA ASN A 60 11.94 -14.12 12.71
C ASN A 60 11.92 -12.70 13.32
N SER A 61 13.03 -12.26 13.92
CA SER A 61 13.16 -10.90 14.47
C SER A 61 13.15 -9.83 13.37
N VAL A 62 13.75 -10.10 12.20
CA VAL A 62 13.65 -9.24 11.01
C VAL A 62 12.20 -9.17 10.54
N ALA A 63 11.49 -10.31 10.47
CA ALA A 63 10.09 -10.34 10.07
C ALA A 63 9.21 -9.53 11.03
N GLN A 64 9.45 -9.64 12.34
CA GLN A 64 8.74 -8.86 13.36
C GLN A 64 9.03 -7.36 13.23
N ALA A 65 10.31 -6.95 13.13
CA ALA A 65 10.66 -5.55 12.96
C ALA A 65 10.08 -4.95 11.66
N THR A 66 9.97 -5.76 10.61
CA THR A 66 9.32 -5.37 9.35
C THR A 66 7.81 -5.20 9.52
N ALA A 67 7.15 -6.13 10.22
CA ALA A 67 5.73 -6.02 10.55
C ALA A 67 5.44 -4.77 11.40
N ASP A 68 6.27 -4.51 12.41
CA ASP A 68 6.17 -3.32 13.26
C ASP A 68 6.33 -2.03 12.45
N PHE A 69 7.26 -2.00 11.48
CA PHE A 69 7.40 -0.88 10.56
C PHE A 69 6.11 -0.69 9.73
N MET A 70 5.59 -1.76 9.13
CA MET A 70 4.37 -1.70 8.32
C MET A 70 3.18 -1.16 9.11
N ASN A 71 3.02 -1.59 10.36
CA ASN A 71 1.90 -1.20 11.21
C ASN A 71 2.00 0.22 11.74
N ASN A 72 3.21 0.67 12.06
CA ASN A 72 3.41 1.95 12.74
C ASN A 72 3.75 3.10 11.79
N LYS A 73 4.22 2.81 10.57
CA LYS A 73 4.77 3.83 9.65
C LYS A 73 4.08 3.86 8.30
N ILE A 74 3.42 2.79 7.87
CA ILE A 74 2.81 2.69 6.55
C ILE A 74 1.29 2.67 6.64
N THR A 75 0.63 3.41 5.75
CA THR A 75 -0.83 3.45 5.68
C THR A 75 -1.31 3.06 4.29
N LYS A 76 -2.54 2.57 4.17
CA LYS A 76 -3.09 2.08 2.89
C LYS A 76 -3.12 3.17 1.80
N ASN A 77 -3.30 4.43 2.19
CA ASN A 77 -3.42 5.56 1.26
C ASN A 77 -2.08 6.19 0.84
N MET A 78 -0.94 5.72 1.37
CA MET A 78 0.36 6.23 0.94
C MET A 78 0.67 5.81 -0.49
N THR A 79 1.14 6.77 -1.30
CA THR A 79 1.69 6.50 -2.63
C THR A 79 2.96 5.66 -2.53
N THR A 80 3.33 4.98 -3.61
CA THR A 80 4.59 4.22 -3.69
C THR A 80 5.80 5.07 -3.29
N ASP A 81 5.92 6.30 -3.82
CA ASP A 81 7.02 7.21 -3.51
C ASP A 81 7.04 7.60 -2.03
N ALA A 82 5.88 7.86 -1.43
CA ALA A 82 5.77 8.17 0.00
C ALA A 82 6.18 6.98 0.87
N LYS A 83 5.75 5.76 0.52
CA LYS A 83 6.16 4.52 1.20
C LYS A 83 7.67 4.32 1.16
N ILE A 84 8.29 4.49 -0.02
CA ILE A 84 9.75 4.39 -0.19
C ILE A 84 10.47 5.45 0.65
N LEU A 85 10.01 6.69 0.64
CA LEU A 85 10.63 7.77 1.42
C LEU A 85 10.55 7.51 2.93
N VAL A 86 9.42 7.00 3.42
CA VAL A 86 9.26 6.64 4.84
C VAL A 86 10.20 5.50 5.24
N ALA A 87 10.32 4.46 4.42
CA ALA A 87 11.25 3.35 4.66
C ALA A 87 12.72 3.80 4.62
N TYR A 88 13.07 4.60 3.61
CA TYR A 88 14.39 5.20 3.45
C TYR A 88 14.78 6.02 4.69
N ASN A 89 13.91 6.95 5.12
CA ASN A 89 14.15 7.79 6.30
C ASN A 89 14.17 6.98 7.59
N HIS A 90 13.34 5.94 7.71
CA HIS A 90 13.36 5.05 8.87
C HIS A 90 14.74 4.42 9.05
N ILE A 91 15.32 3.83 8.00
CA ILE A 91 16.64 3.20 8.07
C ILE A 91 17.73 4.27 8.26
N LYS A 92 17.75 5.31 7.42
CA LYS A 92 18.76 6.38 7.47
C LYS A 92 18.89 7.01 8.86
N ASN A 93 17.76 7.29 9.51
CA ASN A 93 17.72 8.02 10.78
C ASN A 93 17.86 7.12 12.00
N ASN A 94 17.54 5.83 11.90
CA ASN A 94 17.58 4.92 13.04
C ASN A 94 18.74 3.92 12.99
N THR A 95 19.56 3.92 11.94
CA THR A 95 20.74 3.04 11.85
C THR A 95 22.02 3.83 12.10
N THR A 96 22.81 3.36 13.05
CA THR A 96 24.20 3.77 13.24
C THR A 96 25.10 2.97 12.31
N TYR A 97 25.92 3.65 11.51
CA TYR A 97 26.91 2.98 10.69
C TYR A 97 27.97 2.33 11.58
N VAL A 98 28.32 1.09 11.26
CA VAL A 98 29.40 0.35 11.91
C VAL A 98 30.17 -0.42 10.84
N ASP A 99 31.44 -0.71 11.11
CA ASP A 99 32.22 -1.57 10.22
C ASP A 99 31.54 -2.92 10.06
N TRP A 100 31.72 -3.51 8.87
CA TRP A 100 31.05 -4.73 8.43
C TRP A 100 31.26 -5.93 9.37
N ASN A 101 32.31 -5.94 10.19
CA ASN A 101 32.63 -7.00 11.15
C ASN A 101 32.45 -6.58 12.62
N ALA A 102 32.03 -5.34 12.91
CA ALA A 102 32.01 -4.80 14.26
C ALA A 102 30.89 -5.39 15.14
N VAL A 103 29.79 -5.82 14.53
CA VAL A 103 28.66 -6.43 15.26
C VAL A 103 28.05 -7.59 14.46
N GLU A 104 27.44 -8.53 15.17
CA GLU A 104 26.67 -9.59 14.55
C GLU A 104 25.54 -9.01 13.68
N GLY A 105 25.46 -9.48 12.44
CA GLY A 105 24.43 -9.03 11.50
C GLY A 105 24.66 -7.65 10.88
N ALA A 106 25.84 -7.04 11.03
CA ALA A 106 26.15 -5.74 10.41
C ALA A 106 25.94 -5.73 8.88
N ASN A 107 26.08 -6.89 8.22
CA ASN A 107 25.85 -7.05 6.78
C ASN A 107 24.50 -7.68 6.41
N THR A 108 23.51 -7.63 7.30
CA THR A 108 22.23 -8.30 7.10
C THR A 108 21.07 -7.38 7.46
N ALA A 109 19.86 -7.75 7.04
CA ALA A 109 18.64 -7.04 7.40
C ALA A 109 18.36 -7.05 8.92
N TYR A 110 19.11 -7.83 9.70
CA TYR A 110 19.09 -7.77 11.18
C TYR A 110 19.50 -6.39 11.71
N THR A 111 20.10 -5.56 10.86
CA THR A 111 20.24 -4.11 11.05
C THR A 111 18.92 -3.43 11.43
N LEU A 112 17.75 -3.90 10.95
CA LEU A 112 16.44 -3.40 11.38
C LEU A 112 16.18 -3.61 12.88
N VAL A 113 16.77 -4.65 13.46
CA VAL A 113 16.62 -5.03 14.86
C VAL A 113 17.69 -4.33 15.70
N THR A 114 18.96 -4.50 15.33
CA THR A 114 20.11 -4.01 16.10
C THR A 114 20.31 -2.50 16.01
N LYS A 115 19.75 -1.87 14.97
CA LYS A 115 19.97 -0.45 14.64
C LYS A 115 21.44 -0.12 14.36
N LYS A 116 22.26 -1.13 14.04
CA LYS A 116 23.67 -1.03 13.71
C LYS A 116 23.96 -1.86 12.46
N GLY A 117 24.48 -1.24 11.41
CA GLY A 117 24.78 -1.94 10.16
C GLY A 117 25.72 -1.17 9.25
N ALA A 118 26.39 -1.92 8.38
CA ALA A 118 27.18 -1.39 7.27
C ALA A 118 26.29 -1.17 6.03
N CYS A 119 26.89 -0.83 4.88
CA CYS A 119 26.18 -0.62 3.61
C CYS A 119 25.26 -1.81 3.25
N SER A 120 25.76 -3.04 3.36
CA SER A 120 24.96 -4.27 3.14
C SER A 120 23.75 -4.34 4.05
N GLY A 121 23.94 -4.03 5.33
CA GLY A 121 22.90 -4.10 6.35
C GLY A 121 21.74 -3.17 6.02
N MET A 122 22.05 -1.90 5.72
CA MET A 122 21.05 -0.92 5.31
C MET A 122 20.35 -1.30 4.00
N ALA A 123 21.09 -1.78 3.00
CA ALA A 123 20.53 -2.18 1.70
C ALA A 123 19.60 -3.40 1.81
N ARG A 124 19.97 -4.39 2.63
CA ARG A 124 19.13 -5.58 2.89
C ARG A 124 17.92 -5.25 3.75
N SER A 125 18.06 -4.34 4.71
CA SER A 125 16.92 -3.78 5.46
C SER A 125 15.92 -3.09 4.52
N MET A 126 16.40 -2.25 3.60
CA MET A 126 15.53 -1.59 2.63
C MET A 126 14.82 -2.60 1.73
N LYS A 127 15.53 -3.63 1.26
CA LYS A 127 14.95 -4.74 0.50
C LYS A 127 13.81 -5.44 1.27
N ALA A 128 14.00 -5.74 2.56
CA ALA A 128 12.97 -6.37 3.39
C ALA A 128 11.72 -5.48 3.56
N LEU A 129 11.91 -4.17 3.79
CA LEU A 129 10.78 -3.23 3.89
C LEU A 129 10.04 -3.08 2.55
N CYS A 130 10.76 -2.97 1.43
CA CYS A 130 10.16 -2.90 0.10
C CYS A 130 9.36 -4.17 -0.24
N ASP A 131 9.87 -5.36 0.08
CA ASP A 131 9.16 -6.62 -0.13
C ASP A 131 7.85 -6.68 0.66
N ALA A 132 7.86 -6.25 1.93
CA ALA A 132 6.66 -6.17 2.75
C ALA A 132 5.62 -5.18 2.19
N MET A 133 6.08 -4.07 1.61
CA MET A 133 5.24 -3.07 0.95
C MET A 133 4.77 -3.49 -0.46
N GLY A 134 5.27 -4.59 -1.02
CA GLY A 134 5.00 -5.02 -2.39
C GLY A 134 5.67 -4.14 -3.45
N ILE A 135 6.78 -3.48 -3.10
CA ILE A 135 7.51 -2.57 -3.98
C ILE A 135 8.72 -3.32 -4.56
N GLU A 136 8.78 -3.38 -5.89
CA GLU A 136 9.90 -4.02 -6.60
C GLU A 136 11.21 -3.35 -6.23
N SER A 137 12.15 -4.15 -5.73
CA SER A 137 13.47 -3.70 -5.35
C SER A 137 14.50 -4.81 -5.50
N TYR A 138 15.76 -4.41 -5.70
CA TYR A 138 16.89 -5.30 -5.87
C TYR A 138 18.01 -4.90 -4.91
N TYR A 139 18.73 -5.90 -4.41
CA TYR A 139 19.97 -5.71 -3.66
C TYR A 139 21.13 -5.82 -4.67
N VAL A 140 21.88 -4.74 -4.82
CA VAL A 140 22.96 -4.61 -5.81
C VAL A 140 24.30 -4.62 -5.10
N HIS A 141 25.27 -5.30 -5.71
CA HIS A 141 26.66 -5.31 -5.30
C HIS A 141 27.51 -4.63 -6.38
N SER A 142 28.44 -3.77 -5.98
CA SER A 142 29.43 -3.27 -6.92
C SER A 142 30.28 -4.41 -7.49
N THR A 143 30.69 -4.28 -8.74
CA THR A 143 31.69 -5.16 -9.35
C THR A 143 33.12 -4.70 -9.10
N SER A 144 33.31 -3.55 -8.44
CA SER A 144 34.63 -2.95 -8.19
C SER A 144 35.07 -2.98 -6.72
N ASN A 145 34.13 -3.13 -5.78
CA ASN A 145 34.39 -3.17 -4.35
C ASN A 145 33.21 -3.83 -3.61
N ASP A 146 33.29 -3.87 -2.27
CA ASP A 146 32.27 -4.51 -1.43
C ASP A 146 31.01 -3.65 -1.18
N HIS A 147 30.88 -2.48 -1.85
CA HIS A 147 29.76 -1.57 -1.62
C HIS A 147 28.46 -2.09 -2.20
N GLN A 148 27.36 -1.91 -1.45
CA GLN A 148 26.06 -2.46 -1.79
C GLN A 148 24.94 -1.44 -1.54
N TRP A 149 23.95 -1.42 -2.43
CA TRP A 149 22.83 -0.47 -2.42
C TRP A 149 21.58 -1.12 -3.03
N ASN A 150 20.53 -0.34 -3.25
CA ASN A 150 19.29 -0.82 -3.88
C ASN A 150 18.97 -0.19 -5.22
N LEU A 151 18.37 -0.99 -6.11
CA LEU A 151 17.53 -0.48 -7.18
C LEU A 151 16.08 -0.61 -6.75
N ILE A 152 15.27 0.44 -6.86
CA ILE A 152 13.88 0.46 -6.37
C ILE A 152 12.98 1.06 -7.44
N ARG A 153 11.81 0.45 -7.67
CA ARG A 153 10.80 0.96 -8.59
C ARG A 153 9.91 1.99 -7.91
N PHE A 154 9.90 3.20 -8.43
CA PHE A 154 9.07 4.30 -7.92
C PHE A 154 7.69 4.29 -8.60
N GLY A 155 6.78 5.12 -8.11
CA GLY A 155 5.40 5.24 -8.57
C GLY A 155 5.23 5.78 -9.99
N ASP A 156 6.28 6.37 -10.57
CA ASP A 156 6.37 6.68 -12.01
C ASP A 156 6.67 5.43 -12.87
N GLY A 157 6.74 4.27 -12.23
CA GLY A 157 7.00 2.97 -12.84
C GLY A 157 8.48 2.72 -13.14
N ARG A 158 9.40 3.66 -12.90
CA ARG A 158 10.82 3.54 -13.28
C ARG A 158 11.68 3.01 -12.15
N LEU A 159 12.73 2.28 -12.53
CA LEU A 159 13.73 1.75 -11.59
C LEU A 159 14.86 2.77 -11.35
N TYR A 160 15.14 3.10 -10.08
CA TYR A 160 16.16 4.08 -9.70
C TYR A 160 17.14 3.52 -8.66
N HIS A 161 18.33 4.08 -8.61
CA HIS A 161 19.28 3.89 -7.51
C HIS A 161 18.80 4.57 -6.23
N VAL A 162 18.92 3.83 -5.13
CA VAL A 162 18.73 4.30 -3.76
C VAL A 162 19.89 3.77 -2.91
N ASP A 163 20.77 4.66 -2.48
CA ASP A 163 21.92 4.35 -1.65
C ASP A 163 21.83 5.10 -0.31
N ILE A 164 21.41 4.40 0.73
CA ILE A 164 21.21 4.99 2.07
C ILE A 164 22.56 5.36 2.70
N ASP A 165 23.56 4.50 2.55
CA ASP A 165 24.85 4.64 3.21
C ASP A 165 25.65 5.81 2.63
N ALA A 166 25.75 5.88 1.30
CA ALA A 166 26.44 6.99 0.63
C ALA A 166 25.77 8.34 0.94
N ASN A 167 24.44 8.40 0.96
CA ASN A 167 23.71 9.62 1.28
C ASN A 167 23.88 10.04 2.75
N LYS A 168 23.87 9.07 3.68
CA LYS A 168 24.12 9.32 5.10
C LYS A 168 25.53 9.88 5.29
N SER A 169 26.53 9.27 4.66
CA SER A 169 27.93 9.71 4.70
C SER A 169 28.14 11.09 4.07
N ALA A 170 27.44 11.39 2.98
CA ALA A 170 27.50 12.70 2.32
C ALA A 170 26.74 13.82 3.07
N GLY A 171 25.86 13.47 4.01
CA GLY A 171 24.95 14.42 4.69
C GLY A 171 23.85 14.97 3.77
N LYS A 172 23.65 14.39 2.58
CA LYS A 172 22.68 14.83 1.55
C LYS A 172 22.23 13.66 0.69
N ASP A 173 21.02 13.77 0.14
CA ASP A 173 20.34 12.68 -0.56
C ASP A 173 20.61 12.71 -2.08
N ILE A 174 21.88 12.63 -2.47
CA ILE A 174 22.32 12.69 -3.88
C ILE A 174 21.86 11.45 -4.67
N ILE A 175 21.96 10.27 -4.05
CA ILE A 175 21.61 8.99 -4.66
C ILE A 175 20.29 8.50 -4.05
N TYR A 176 19.32 9.40 -3.95
CA TYR A 176 17.93 9.07 -3.68
C TYR A 176 17.14 9.29 -4.97
N LYS A 177 16.52 8.23 -5.48
CA LYS A 177 15.79 8.26 -6.76
C LYS A 177 16.69 8.73 -7.93
N SER A 178 17.91 8.21 -8.00
CA SER A 178 18.90 8.58 -9.04
C SER A 178 18.91 7.63 -10.24
N LEU A 179 19.10 8.17 -11.45
CA LEU A 179 19.31 7.37 -12.67
C LEU A 179 20.76 6.92 -12.86
N SER A 180 21.67 7.43 -12.05
CA SER A 180 23.10 7.10 -12.10
C SER A 180 23.64 6.74 -10.72
N HIS A 181 24.72 5.96 -10.72
CA HIS A 181 25.46 5.59 -9.54
C HIS A 181 26.96 5.64 -9.86
N PRO A 182 27.81 6.16 -8.96
CA PRO A 182 29.23 6.33 -9.23
C PRO A 182 29.98 4.99 -9.31
N LEU A 183 29.49 3.95 -8.64
CA LEU A 183 30.10 2.62 -8.66
C LEU A 183 29.48 1.70 -9.73
N PRO A 184 30.30 0.92 -10.47
CA PRO A 184 29.82 -0.05 -11.44
C PRO A 184 29.15 -1.25 -10.76
N PHE A 185 28.23 -1.90 -11.48
CA PHE A 185 27.55 -3.13 -11.09
C PHE A 185 27.25 -3.99 -12.33
N ASP A 186 26.91 -5.26 -12.12
CA ASP A 186 26.54 -6.16 -13.20
C ASP A 186 25.16 -5.80 -13.79
N LYS A 187 25.16 -5.09 -14.92
CA LYS A 187 23.93 -4.68 -15.62
C LYS A 187 23.16 -5.84 -16.25
N THR A 188 23.75 -7.03 -16.34
CA THR A 188 23.08 -8.22 -16.90
C THR A 188 22.26 -8.96 -15.85
N ALA A 189 22.60 -8.81 -14.56
CA ALA A 189 21.91 -9.44 -13.45
C ALA A 189 20.63 -8.69 -13.00
N TYR A 190 20.38 -7.48 -13.49
CA TYR A 190 19.26 -6.62 -13.06
C TYR A 190 18.54 -5.96 -14.24
N PRO A 191 17.25 -5.57 -14.08
CA PRO A 191 16.58 -4.75 -15.08
C PRO A 191 17.30 -3.40 -15.30
N THR A 192 17.13 -2.83 -16.49
CA THR A 192 17.77 -1.56 -16.86
C THR A 192 17.27 -0.41 -15.98
N VAL A 193 18.19 0.40 -15.47
CA VAL A 193 17.88 1.62 -14.71
C VAL A 193 17.10 2.59 -15.59
N GLY A 194 16.06 3.21 -15.03
CA GLY A 194 15.12 4.05 -15.76
C GLY A 194 14.09 3.27 -16.60
N ALA A 195 14.20 1.94 -16.70
CA ALA A 195 13.17 1.15 -17.37
C ALA A 195 11.88 1.21 -16.56
N VAL A 196 10.78 1.48 -17.26
CA VAL A 196 9.43 1.24 -16.73
C VAL A 196 9.21 -0.25 -16.53
N ALA A 197 8.36 -0.63 -15.57
CA ALA A 197 7.99 -2.03 -15.40
C ALA A 197 7.49 -2.56 -16.73
N GLN A 198 7.89 -3.77 -17.13
CA GLN A 198 7.14 -4.47 -18.16
C GLN A 198 5.74 -4.68 -17.59
N THR A 199 4.77 -3.88 -18.04
CA THR A 199 3.37 -4.10 -17.73
C THR A 199 3.06 -5.54 -18.11
N GLN A 200 2.67 -6.35 -17.12
CA GLN A 200 2.07 -7.65 -17.40
C GLN A 200 0.96 -7.38 -18.42
N LYS A 201 0.97 -8.06 -19.57
CA LYS A 201 -0.12 -7.90 -20.54
C LYS A 201 -1.43 -8.18 -19.78
N PRO A 202 -2.38 -7.22 -19.75
CA PRO A 202 -3.61 -7.42 -19.02
C PRO A 202 -4.25 -8.74 -19.46
N ALA A 203 -4.65 -9.58 -18.51
CA ALA A 203 -5.37 -10.78 -18.87
C ALA A 203 -6.66 -10.38 -19.61
N LEU A 204 -6.94 -11.05 -20.73
CA LEU A 204 -8.15 -10.79 -21.50
C LEU A 204 -9.39 -11.02 -20.62
N PRO A 205 -10.49 -10.28 -20.85
CA PRO A 205 -11.76 -10.57 -20.20
C PRO A 205 -12.12 -12.06 -20.26
N GLY A 206 -12.60 -12.63 -19.15
CA GLY A 206 -12.85 -14.07 -18.98
C GLY A 206 -11.61 -14.90 -18.61
N LYS A 207 -10.41 -14.30 -18.51
CA LYS A 207 -9.21 -14.93 -17.97
C LYS A 207 -8.93 -14.37 -16.58
N HIS A 208 -9.32 -15.15 -15.57
CA HIS A 208 -9.35 -14.75 -14.16
C HIS A 208 -8.00 -14.97 -13.46
N THR A 209 -7.00 -14.15 -13.80
CA THR A 209 -5.63 -14.30 -13.26
C THR A 209 -5.09 -13.03 -12.63
N MET A 210 -5.82 -11.92 -12.69
CA MET A 210 -5.34 -10.63 -12.20
C MET A 210 -5.71 -10.42 -10.74
N LEU A 211 -4.83 -9.77 -9.99
CA LEU A 211 -5.15 -9.25 -8.66
C LEU A 211 -5.73 -7.83 -8.77
N PRO A 212 -6.60 -7.39 -7.84
CA PRO A 212 -7.30 -6.10 -7.92
C PRO A 212 -6.43 -4.86 -8.09
N HIS A 213 -5.18 -4.90 -7.62
CA HIS A 213 -4.25 -3.77 -7.64
C HIS A 213 -3.35 -3.71 -8.87
N GLN A 214 -3.37 -4.75 -9.71
CA GLN A 214 -2.50 -4.82 -10.87
C GLN A 214 -2.99 -3.90 -11.99
N ASP A 215 -2.06 -3.31 -12.73
CA ASP A 215 -2.40 -2.54 -13.93
C ASP A 215 -3.08 -3.46 -14.96
N GLY A 216 -4.18 -2.97 -15.54
CA GLY A 216 -5.05 -3.76 -16.41
C GLY A 216 -6.02 -4.72 -15.70
N ALA A 217 -6.04 -4.76 -14.36
CA ALA A 217 -7.11 -5.41 -13.62
C ALA A 217 -8.46 -4.73 -13.93
N LYS A 218 -9.47 -5.54 -14.23
CA LYS A 218 -10.77 -5.08 -14.71
C LYS A 218 -11.88 -5.91 -14.08
N VAL A 219 -12.83 -5.20 -13.50
CA VAL A 219 -14.09 -5.76 -13.02
C VAL A 219 -15.26 -4.96 -13.58
N VAL A 220 -16.27 -5.66 -14.08
CA VAL A 220 -17.45 -5.04 -14.70
C VAL A 220 -18.69 -5.45 -13.92
N GLY A 221 -19.27 -4.50 -13.18
CA GLY A 221 -20.55 -4.67 -12.49
C GLY A 221 -21.73 -4.39 -13.43
N LYS A 222 -22.79 -5.19 -13.31
CA LYS A 222 -24.10 -5.02 -13.94
C LYS A 222 -25.15 -4.78 -12.86
N PHE A 223 -25.94 -3.73 -13.01
CA PHE A 223 -26.97 -3.30 -12.05
C PHE A 223 -28.35 -3.41 -12.68
N GLY A 224 -28.96 -4.60 -12.67
CA GLY A 224 -30.18 -4.85 -13.43
C GLY A 224 -30.02 -4.47 -14.91
N ASP A 225 -31.11 -4.05 -15.56
CA ASP A 225 -31.10 -3.56 -16.95
C ASP A 225 -31.23 -2.04 -17.00
N ILE A 226 -30.26 -1.33 -16.42
CA ILE A 226 -30.20 0.13 -16.46
C ILE A 226 -29.32 0.65 -17.60
N LYS A 227 -29.57 1.90 -18.02
CA LYS A 227 -28.63 2.64 -18.87
C LYS A 227 -27.50 3.19 -18.02
N ASP A 228 -26.25 3.01 -18.46
CA ASP A 228 -25.05 3.52 -17.80
C ASP A 228 -25.10 5.05 -17.69
N LYS A 229 -25.49 5.54 -16.51
CA LYS A 229 -25.45 6.96 -16.16
C LYS A 229 -24.46 7.15 -15.02
N HIS A 230 -23.61 8.16 -15.14
CA HIS A 230 -22.66 8.52 -14.10
C HIS A 230 -22.82 9.97 -13.67
N VAL A 231 -22.54 10.24 -12.40
CA VAL A 231 -22.49 11.60 -11.83
C VAL A 231 -21.24 11.75 -10.98
N MET A 232 -20.75 12.98 -10.87
CA MET A 232 -19.74 13.32 -9.87
C MET A 232 -20.45 13.73 -8.59
N TYR A 233 -20.07 13.13 -7.46
CA TYR A 233 -20.57 13.47 -6.14
C TYR A 233 -19.39 13.55 -5.18
N GLU A 234 -19.18 14.69 -4.51
CA GLU A 234 -18.08 14.87 -3.55
C GLU A 234 -16.69 14.43 -4.10
N GLY A 235 -16.43 14.71 -5.38
CA GLY A 235 -15.17 14.37 -6.05
C GLY A 235 -15.04 12.90 -6.49
N VAL A 236 -16.02 12.03 -6.22
CA VAL A 236 -16.04 10.63 -6.70
C VAL A 236 -17.03 10.44 -7.84
N ARG A 237 -16.67 9.58 -8.81
CA ARG A 237 -17.56 9.19 -9.90
C ARG A 237 -18.47 8.05 -9.45
N CYS A 238 -19.77 8.32 -9.40
CA CYS A 238 -20.79 7.35 -9.02
C CYS A 238 -21.55 6.82 -10.24
N VAL A 239 -21.92 5.54 -10.22
CA VAL A 239 -22.95 4.95 -11.07
C VAL A 239 -24.32 5.35 -10.51
N VAL A 240 -25.23 5.80 -11.36
CA VAL A 240 -26.60 6.13 -10.97
C VAL A 240 -27.50 4.95 -11.28
N ILE A 241 -28.22 4.47 -10.27
CA ILE A 241 -29.15 3.34 -10.38
C ILE A 241 -30.58 3.77 -10.04
N ASN A 242 -31.58 3.12 -10.65
CA ASN A 242 -32.98 3.40 -10.35
C ASN A 242 -33.45 2.70 -9.06
N SER A 243 -34.62 3.07 -8.56
CA SER A 243 -35.15 2.55 -7.30
C SER A 243 -35.59 1.08 -7.34
N SER A 244 -35.57 0.38 -8.48
CA SER A 244 -35.86 -1.06 -8.52
C SER A 244 -34.60 -1.92 -8.33
N VAL A 245 -33.40 -1.35 -8.51
CA VAL A 245 -32.14 -2.06 -8.33
C VAL A 245 -31.83 -2.26 -6.85
N ASN A 246 -31.57 -3.51 -6.44
CA ASN A 246 -31.11 -3.86 -5.09
C ASN A 246 -29.89 -4.80 -5.09
N THR A 247 -29.40 -5.17 -6.26
CA THR A 247 -28.27 -6.08 -6.41
C THR A 247 -27.31 -5.63 -7.50
N VAL A 248 -26.08 -6.11 -7.41
CA VAL A 248 -25.07 -6.03 -8.47
C VAL A 248 -24.59 -7.42 -8.82
N THR A 249 -24.35 -7.68 -10.11
CA THR A 249 -23.68 -8.90 -10.57
C THR A 249 -22.41 -8.53 -11.30
N PHE A 250 -21.30 -9.16 -10.95
CA PHE A 250 -20.03 -8.95 -11.65
C PHE A 250 -19.87 -9.96 -12.77
N LEU A 251 -19.69 -9.48 -13.99
CA LEU A 251 -19.69 -10.30 -15.20
C LEU A 251 -18.33 -10.97 -15.40
N GLY A 252 -18.26 -12.29 -15.21
CA GLY A 252 -17.00 -13.05 -15.35
C GLY A 252 -16.41 -12.92 -16.75
N SER A 253 -17.25 -13.07 -17.78
CA SER A 253 -16.83 -12.94 -19.18
C SER A 253 -16.26 -11.57 -19.58
N LYS A 254 -16.54 -10.51 -18.80
CA LYS A 254 -16.06 -9.14 -19.06
C LYS A 254 -14.99 -8.66 -18.07
N SER A 255 -14.68 -9.49 -17.08
CA SER A 255 -13.74 -9.19 -15.98
C SER A 255 -12.55 -10.14 -16.02
N ASN A 256 -11.47 -9.82 -15.31
CA ASN A 256 -10.24 -10.62 -15.34
C ASN A 256 -9.59 -10.85 -13.97
N LEU A 257 -10.25 -10.44 -12.88
CA LEU A 257 -9.75 -10.71 -11.54
C LEU A 257 -9.82 -12.20 -11.24
N ASP A 258 -8.80 -12.76 -10.59
CA ASP A 258 -8.81 -14.08 -9.97
C ASP A 258 -9.68 -14.03 -8.70
N PRO A 259 -10.82 -14.73 -8.64
CA PRO A 259 -11.72 -14.67 -7.49
C PRO A 259 -11.26 -15.50 -6.28
N SER A 260 -10.23 -16.33 -6.41
CA SER A 260 -9.90 -17.40 -5.45
C SER A 260 -9.68 -16.94 -4.01
N ASN A 261 -9.21 -15.70 -3.83
CA ASN A 261 -8.95 -15.11 -2.51
C ASN A 261 -9.56 -13.72 -2.33
N LEU A 262 -10.53 -13.35 -3.16
CA LEU A 262 -11.14 -12.02 -3.09
C LEU A 262 -12.36 -12.00 -2.19
N THR A 263 -12.51 -10.90 -1.44
CA THR A 263 -13.75 -10.55 -0.73
C THR A 263 -14.42 -9.37 -1.40
N ILE A 264 -15.71 -9.22 -1.14
CA ILE A 264 -16.51 -8.06 -1.52
C ILE A 264 -17.22 -7.51 -0.29
N ALA A 265 -17.07 -6.20 -0.08
CA ALA A 265 -17.76 -5.43 0.95
C ALA A 265 -18.69 -4.39 0.30
N VAL A 266 -19.88 -4.20 0.89
CA VAL A 266 -20.85 -3.18 0.48
C VAL A 266 -21.10 -2.25 1.66
N ILE A 267 -20.77 -0.97 1.48
CA ILE A 267 -20.70 0.00 2.57
C ILE A 267 -21.54 1.23 2.18
N GLY A 268 -22.44 1.66 3.05
CA GLY A 268 -23.11 2.94 2.89
C GLY A 268 -22.24 4.06 3.45
N PHE A 269 -22.09 5.18 2.77
CA PHE A 269 -21.40 6.37 3.27
C PHE A 269 -22.37 7.53 3.31
N MET A 270 -22.51 8.12 4.50
CA MET A 270 -23.26 9.36 4.71
C MET A 270 -22.28 10.52 4.82
N ASN A 271 -22.52 11.60 4.09
CA ASN A 271 -21.79 12.85 4.31
C ASN A 271 -22.47 13.64 5.43
N THR A 272 -21.69 14.09 6.42
CA THR A 272 -22.19 14.92 7.51
C THR A 272 -21.31 16.16 7.64
N PRO A 273 -21.76 17.22 8.33
CA PRO A 273 -20.92 18.39 8.61
C PRO A 273 -19.61 18.08 9.35
N TYR A 274 -19.51 16.91 9.99
CA TYR A 274 -18.34 16.46 10.74
C TYR A 274 -17.46 15.46 9.97
N GLY A 275 -17.79 15.17 8.72
CA GLY A 275 -17.09 14.24 7.85
C GLY A 275 -17.96 13.09 7.33
N MET A 276 -17.31 12.16 6.62
CA MET A 276 -17.97 10.97 6.07
C MET A 276 -18.08 9.87 7.13
N PHE A 277 -19.29 9.33 7.29
CA PHE A 277 -19.58 8.23 8.21
C PHE A 277 -19.95 6.96 7.44
N ALA A 278 -19.27 5.85 7.73
CA ALA A 278 -19.63 4.54 7.22
C ALA A 278 -20.85 4.00 7.97
N LEU A 279 -21.85 3.56 7.22
CA LEU A 279 -23.07 2.89 7.66
C LEU A 279 -22.84 1.39 7.46
N ALA A 280 -22.45 0.72 8.52
CA ALA A 280 -22.29 -0.72 8.56
C ALA A 280 -22.93 -1.27 9.85
N PRO A 281 -23.43 -2.53 9.86
CA PRO A 281 -23.97 -3.14 11.06
C PRO A 281 -22.91 -3.14 12.16
N GLU A 282 -23.22 -2.55 13.31
CA GLU A 282 -22.30 -2.47 14.46
C GLU A 282 -20.96 -1.75 14.16
N GLY A 283 -20.87 -1.00 13.06
CA GLY A 283 -19.65 -0.31 12.62
C GLY A 283 -18.74 -1.14 11.72
N GLU A 284 -19.05 -2.41 11.47
CA GLU A 284 -18.23 -3.33 10.68
C GLU A 284 -18.94 -3.71 9.36
N PRO A 285 -18.32 -3.45 8.19
CA PRO A 285 -18.85 -3.88 6.91
C PRO A 285 -19.08 -5.39 6.86
N VAL A 286 -20.20 -5.81 6.27
CA VAL A 286 -20.42 -7.23 5.99
C VAL A 286 -19.66 -7.60 4.73
N GLU A 287 -18.79 -8.59 4.84
CA GLU A 287 -17.97 -9.09 3.74
C GLU A 287 -18.40 -10.49 3.28
N TYR A 288 -18.26 -10.73 1.98
CA TYR A 288 -18.56 -12.03 1.38
C TYR A 288 -17.43 -12.48 0.46
N PRO A 289 -17.22 -13.80 0.27
CA PRO A 289 -16.34 -14.29 -0.78
C PRO A 289 -16.83 -13.81 -2.16
N PHE A 290 -15.93 -13.16 -2.91
CA PHE A 290 -16.23 -12.65 -4.23
C PHE A 290 -16.42 -13.81 -5.23
N LYS A 291 -17.49 -13.73 -6.02
CA LYS A 291 -17.87 -14.73 -7.02
C LYS A 291 -18.46 -14.03 -8.23
N TYR A 292 -17.99 -14.38 -9.42
CA TYR A 292 -18.61 -13.88 -10.64
C TYR A 292 -20.00 -14.46 -10.86
N ASP A 293 -20.79 -13.73 -11.63
CA ASP A 293 -22.08 -14.14 -12.18
C ASP A 293 -23.11 -14.54 -11.10
N LYS A 294 -22.91 -14.03 -9.88
CA LYS A 294 -23.83 -14.12 -8.75
C LYS A 294 -24.23 -12.71 -8.29
N PRO A 295 -25.51 -12.52 -7.90
CA PRO A 295 -25.96 -11.24 -7.37
C PRO A 295 -25.43 -11.02 -5.95
N PHE A 296 -24.94 -9.81 -5.68
CA PHE A 296 -24.63 -9.31 -4.35
C PHE A 296 -25.65 -8.23 -3.97
N SER A 297 -26.14 -8.28 -2.73
CA SER A 297 -27.06 -7.26 -2.20
C SER A 297 -26.35 -5.90 -2.10
N LEU A 298 -27.04 -4.83 -2.49
CA LEU A 298 -26.59 -3.46 -2.27
C LEU A 298 -26.97 -2.93 -0.88
N ASP A 299 -27.79 -3.66 -0.12
CA ASP A 299 -28.21 -3.25 1.22
C ASP A 299 -27.08 -3.48 2.24
N PHE A 300 -26.27 -2.44 2.43
CA PHE A 300 -25.21 -2.37 3.43
C PHE A 300 -25.69 -2.51 4.87
N SER A 301 -27.00 -2.49 5.16
CA SER A 301 -27.51 -2.66 6.53
C SER A 301 -27.69 -4.12 6.95
N GLY A 302 -27.55 -5.08 6.03
CA GLY A 302 -27.80 -6.50 6.31
C GLY A 302 -29.27 -6.87 6.54
N LYS A 303 -30.20 -5.92 6.36
CA LYS A 303 -31.64 -6.11 6.59
C LYS A 303 -32.39 -6.64 5.36
N ASN A 304 -31.68 -6.87 4.25
CA ASN A 304 -32.24 -7.34 2.98
C ASN A 304 -33.39 -6.47 2.47
N ARG A 305 -33.25 -5.14 2.56
CA ARG A 305 -34.23 -4.19 2.03
C ARG A 305 -34.48 -4.40 0.53
N SER A 306 -35.71 -4.16 0.10
CA SER A 306 -36.01 -4.04 -1.32
C SER A 306 -35.30 -2.82 -1.93
N GLY A 307 -35.16 -2.80 -3.26
CA GLY A 307 -34.55 -1.67 -3.96
C GLY A 307 -35.25 -0.35 -3.68
N ALA A 308 -36.58 -0.37 -3.58
CA ALA A 308 -37.37 0.84 -3.33
C ALA A 308 -37.15 1.38 -1.91
N GLU A 309 -37.09 0.49 -0.91
CA GLU A 309 -36.82 0.86 0.48
C GLU A 309 -35.38 1.38 0.65
N LEU A 310 -34.42 0.70 0.03
CA LEU A 310 -33.01 1.11 0.05
C LEU A 310 -32.83 2.46 -0.65
N ALA A 311 -33.44 2.66 -1.82
CA ALA A 311 -33.43 3.93 -2.54
C ALA A 311 -34.02 5.07 -1.71
N LYS A 312 -35.18 4.84 -1.08
CA LYS A 312 -35.82 5.84 -0.21
C LYS A 312 -34.92 6.19 0.97
N TYR A 313 -34.29 5.19 1.58
CA TYR A 313 -33.35 5.40 2.69
C TYR A 313 -32.12 6.20 2.22
N CYS A 314 -31.48 5.80 1.12
CA CYS A 314 -30.28 6.46 0.61
C CYS A 314 -30.54 7.91 0.21
N LYS A 315 -31.67 8.19 -0.47
CA LYS A 315 -32.04 9.58 -0.83
C LYS A 315 -32.30 10.44 0.39
N LYS A 316 -33.05 9.90 1.37
CA LYS A 316 -33.41 10.65 2.60
C LYS A 316 -32.18 11.03 3.41
N ASN A 317 -31.18 10.15 3.45
CA ASN A 317 -30.01 10.32 4.31
C ASN A 317 -28.73 10.61 3.51
N ASP A 318 -28.86 11.03 2.25
CA ASP A 318 -27.76 11.35 1.35
C ASP A 318 -26.62 10.30 1.32
N VAL A 319 -27.00 9.04 1.14
CA VAL A 319 -26.06 7.92 1.19
C VAL A 319 -25.47 7.62 -0.18
N THR A 320 -24.15 7.52 -0.24
CA THR A 320 -23.41 6.93 -1.36
C THR A 320 -23.01 5.50 -0.99
N ILE A 321 -23.32 4.52 -1.84
CA ILE A 321 -22.91 3.13 -1.61
C ILE A 321 -21.53 2.92 -2.24
N LYS A 322 -20.57 2.43 -1.47
CA LYS A 322 -19.26 1.96 -1.93
C LYS A 322 -19.29 0.43 -1.99
N ILE A 323 -18.82 -0.11 -3.12
CA ILE A 323 -18.47 -1.52 -3.25
C ILE A 323 -16.96 -1.62 -3.34
N GLU A 324 -16.38 -2.53 -2.58
CA GLU A 324 -14.95 -2.75 -2.51
C GLU A 324 -14.66 -4.23 -2.73
N ILE A 325 -13.84 -4.55 -3.74
CA ILE A 325 -13.36 -5.91 -4.02
C ILE A 325 -11.86 -5.94 -3.74
N THR A 326 -11.45 -6.68 -2.71
CA THR A 326 -10.06 -6.70 -2.22
C THR A 326 -9.55 -8.09 -2.01
N ASP A 327 -8.22 -8.22 -1.94
CA ASP A 327 -7.54 -9.40 -1.46
C ASP A 327 -7.11 -9.15 -0.01
N GLU A 328 -8.00 -9.48 0.94
CA GLU A 328 -7.72 -9.33 2.37
C GLU A 328 -6.51 -10.16 2.81
N LYS A 329 -6.36 -11.37 2.26
CA LYS A 329 -5.26 -12.29 2.62
C LYS A 329 -3.91 -11.77 2.15
N ALA A 330 -3.85 -11.10 1.00
CA ALA A 330 -2.63 -10.46 0.54
C ALA A 330 -2.31 -9.18 1.32
N ASN A 331 -3.28 -8.66 2.09
CA ASN A 331 -3.18 -7.49 2.94
C ASN A 331 -2.49 -6.32 2.21
N ILE A 332 -2.94 -6.07 0.99
CA ILE A 332 -2.34 -5.07 0.08
C ILE A 332 -2.96 -3.69 0.27
N GLY A 333 -4.16 -3.60 0.84
CA GLY A 333 -4.90 -2.35 1.02
C GLY A 333 -5.30 -1.66 -0.30
N LEU A 334 -5.21 -2.38 -1.41
CA LEU A 334 -5.51 -1.92 -2.75
C LEU A 334 -6.57 -2.85 -3.36
N GLY A 335 -7.67 -2.27 -3.84
CA GLY A 335 -8.84 -3.00 -4.33
C GLY A 335 -9.49 -2.31 -5.53
N GLN A 336 -10.44 -3.00 -6.15
CA GLN A 336 -11.32 -2.41 -7.14
C GLN A 336 -12.52 -1.78 -6.41
N ILE A 337 -12.75 -0.49 -6.63
CA ILE A 337 -13.76 0.29 -5.92
C ILE A 337 -14.80 0.81 -6.92
N MET A 338 -16.07 0.72 -6.54
CA MET A 338 -17.18 1.31 -7.27
C MET A 338 -18.08 2.11 -6.33
N TYR A 339 -18.51 3.30 -6.77
CA TYR A 339 -19.44 4.14 -6.02
C TYR A 339 -20.79 4.18 -6.74
N ILE A 340 -21.87 4.18 -5.97
CA ILE A 340 -23.24 4.07 -6.46
C ILE A 340 -24.13 5.07 -5.73
N ARG A 341 -25.04 5.69 -6.48
CA ARG A 341 -26.13 6.50 -5.94
C ARG A 341 -27.45 6.15 -6.60
N TYR A 342 -28.53 6.25 -5.85
CA TYR A 342 -29.87 6.17 -6.41
C TYR A 342 -30.24 7.48 -7.10
N GLU A 343 -30.92 7.38 -8.24
CA GLU A 343 -31.34 8.52 -9.08
C GLU A 343 -32.25 9.54 -8.41
#